data_AF-A0A3N4S2B2-F1
#
_entry.id   AF-A0A3N4S2B2-F1
#
_cell.length_a   1.000
_cell.length_b   1.000
_cell.length_c   1.000
_cell.angle_alpha   90.00
_cell.angle_beta   90.00
_cell.angle_gamma   90.00
#
_symmetry.space_group_name_H-M   'P 1'
#
loop_
_entity.id
_entity.type
_entity.pdbx_description
1 polymer ?
#
loop_
_entity_poly.entity_id
_entity_poly.type
_entity_poly.pdbx_seq_one_letter_code
_entity_poly.pdbx_strand_id
1 'polypeptide(L)'
;MSQLNLTTGNCLADNGSIGTNTAGYGVTIKEGTNAKMGTAVLNSTTAVTVATTAVTATSRIMLTTQSPSGTALGTPYVSGRTAGTSFSIKSTGTSDTSTVAWVIFDPS
;
A
#
# COMPACT_ATOMS: atom_id res chain seq x y z
N MET A 1 22.08 -0.46 18.53
CA MET A 1 20.77 0.04 18.05
C MET A 1 20.95 0.47 16.61
N SER A 2 20.13 -0.03 15.69
CA SER A 2 20.09 0.46 14.32
C SER A 2 19.52 1.88 14.33
N GLN A 3 20.36 2.89 14.12
CA GLN A 3 19.97 4.30 14.01
C GLN A 3 19.59 4.62 12.57
N LEU A 4 18.62 5.52 12.37
CA LEU A 4 18.32 6.10 11.06
C LEU A 4 19.51 6.98 10.63
N ASN A 5 20.31 6.50 9.67
CA ASN A 5 21.46 7.24 9.13
C ASN A 5 21.00 8.19 8.01
N LEU A 6 20.87 9.48 8.34
CA LEU A 6 20.53 10.54 7.40
C LEU A 6 21.84 11.18 6.93
N THR A 7 22.26 10.88 5.71
CA THR A 7 23.57 11.31 5.19
C THR A 7 23.55 12.72 4.59
N THR A 8 22.41 13.18 4.09
CA THR A 8 22.15 14.56 3.60
C THR A 8 20.64 14.74 3.36
N GLY A 9 20.15 15.97 3.40
CA GLY A 9 18.81 16.31 2.88
C GLY A 9 17.87 16.89 3.92
N ASN A 10 16.61 17.07 3.50
CA ASN A 10 15.57 17.70 4.29
C ASN A 10 14.85 16.72 5.24
N CYS A 11 15.44 15.57 5.53
CA CYS A 11 14.89 14.50 6.35
C CYS A 11 15.44 14.60 7.79
N LEU A 12 14.60 14.36 8.79
CA LEU A 12 14.95 14.46 10.21
C LEU A 12 14.47 13.24 11.00
N ALA A 13 15.24 12.90 12.03
CA ALA A 13 14.79 12.09 13.15
C ALA A 13 14.61 13.03 14.35
N ASP A 14 13.40 13.17 14.87
CA ASP A 14 13.09 14.09 15.98
C ASP A 14 12.26 13.39 17.04
N ASN A 15 12.84 13.23 18.24
CA ASN A 15 12.19 12.68 19.43
C ASN A 15 11.32 11.44 19.18
N GLY A 16 11.84 10.44 18.45
CA GLY A 16 11.12 9.21 18.11
C GLY A 16 10.22 9.29 16.87
N SER A 17 10.23 10.41 16.16
CA SER A 17 9.51 10.64 14.91
C SER A 17 10.46 10.75 13.72
N ILE A 18 9.92 10.50 12.52
CA ILE A 18 10.59 10.71 11.23
C ILE A 18 9.83 11.82 10.49
N GLY A 19 10.53 12.82 9.98
CA GLY A 19 9.88 13.96 9.32
C GLY A 19 10.73 14.65 8.26
N THR A 20 10.23 15.78 7.76
CA THR A 20 10.94 16.67 6.82
C THR A 20 10.93 18.13 7.29
N ASN A 21 12.05 18.86 7.18
CA ASN A 21 12.16 20.25 7.71
C ASN A 21 11.47 21.31 6.82
N THR A 22 11.26 20.99 5.55
CA THR A 22 10.65 21.87 4.54
C THR A 22 9.38 21.23 4.01
N ALA A 23 8.30 22.01 3.92
CA ALA A 23 7.03 21.57 3.33
C ALA A 23 7.20 21.15 1.86
N GLY A 24 6.38 20.19 1.41
CA GLY A 24 6.41 19.65 0.05
C GLY A 24 7.35 18.46 -0.17
N TYR A 25 8.21 18.15 0.81
CA TYR A 25 8.95 16.88 0.84
C TYR A 25 8.11 15.77 1.48
N GLY A 26 8.46 14.51 1.22
CA GLY A 26 7.69 13.38 1.72
C GLY A 26 8.47 12.07 1.72
N VAL A 27 7.75 10.99 2.01
CA VAL A 27 8.29 9.62 2.02
C VAL A 27 8.14 9.02 0.63
N THR A 28 9.26 8.59 0.04
CA THR A 28 9.25 7.83 -1.21
C THR A 28 9.37 6.34 -0.90
N ILE A 29 8.42 5.54 -1.39
CA ILE A 29 8.46 4.08 -1.28
C ILE A 29 8.59 3.53 -2.70
N LYS A 30 9.61 2.72 -2.94
CA LYS A 30 9.83 2.13 -4.27
C LYS A 30 8.78 1.04 -4.53
N GLU A 31 8.14 1.11 -5.68
CA GLU A 31 7.27 0.06 -6.20
C GLU A 31 8.06 -1.02 -6.96
N GLY A 32 7.43 -2.19 -7.14
CA GLY A 32 7.98 -3.30 -7.91
C GLY A 32 7.74 -4.67 -7.26
N THR A 33 8.51 -5.67 -7.69
CA THR A 33 8.44 -7.03 -7.15
C THR A 33 8.75 -7.06 -5.65
N ASN A 34 7.87 -7.67 -4.87
CA ASN A 34 7.99 -7.76 -3.41
C ASN A 34 8.11 -6.40 -2.70
N ALA A 35 7.59 -5.33 -3.32
CA ALA A 35 7.51 -4.02 -2.71
C ALA A 35 6.39 -3.92 -1.67
N LYS A 36 6.43 -2.85 -0.87
CA LYS A 36 5.39 -2.47 0.10
C LYS A 36 4.44 -1.38 -0.41
N MET A 37 4.57 -0.98 -1.67
CA MET A 37 3.65 -0.07 -2.36
C MET A 37 3.47 -0.52 -3.80
N GLY A 38 2.29 -0.25 -4.34
CA GLY A 38 2.00 -0.41 -5.76
C GLY A 38 0.55 -0.10 -6.08
N THR A 39 0.12 -0.53 -7.28
CA THR A 39 -1.27 -0.46 -7.71
C THR A 39 -1.78 -1.83 -8.13
N ALA A 40 -3.11 -1.99 -8.18
CA ALA A 40 -3.80 -3.13 -8.75
C ALA A 40 -5.09 -2.66 -9.43
N VAL A 41 -5.46 -3.29 -10.55
CA VAL A 41 -6.70 -2.99 -11.28
C VAL A 41 -7.74 -4.02 -10.85
N LEU A 42 -8.88 -3.55 -10.33
CA LEU A 42 -10.01 -4.41 -9.98
C LEU A 42 -10.61 -5.05 -11.25
N ASN A 43 -11.17 -6.25 -11.10
CA ASN A 43 -11.74 -6.98 -12.24
C ASN A 43 -13.25 -7.23 -12.10
N SER A 44 -13.95 -6.46 -11.25
CA SER A 44 -15.37 -6.54 -10.90
C SER A 44 -15.86 -7.80 -10.19
N THR A 45 -15.38 -8.98 -10.58
CA THR A 45 -16.05 -10.24 -10.28
C THR A 45 -15.34 -11.02 -9.18
N THR A 46 -14.01 -11.02 -9.20
CA THR A 46 -13.16 -11.86 -8.33
C THR A 46 -12.18 -11.02 -7.55
N ALA A 47 -11.62 -11.61 -6.49
CA ALA A 47 -10.56 -10.95 -5.76
C ALA A 47 -9.30 -10.90 -6.63
N VAL A 48 -8.68 -9.72 -6.72
CA VAL A 48 -7.44 -9.49 -7.45
C VAL A 48 -6.27 -9.75 -6.52
N THR A 49 -5.46 -10.74 -6.84
CA THR A 49 -4.27 -11.09 -6.06
C THR A 49 -3.10 -10.15 -6.39
N VAL A 50 -2.54 -9.54 -5.35
CA VAL A 50 -1.28 -8.81 -5.40
C VAL A 50 -0.19 -9.72 -4.84
N ALA A 51 0.75 -10.12 -5.70
CA ALA A 51 1.87 -10.95 -5.32
C ALA A 51 2.99 -10.10 -4.71
N THR A 52 3.25 -10.29 -3.42
CA THR A 52 4.36 -9.64 -2.71
C THR A 52 4.73 -10.47 -1.49
N THR A 53 5.99 -10.87 -1.40
CA THR A 53 6.50 -11.59 -0.22
C THR A 53 6.67 -10.66 0.99
N ALA A 54 6.52 -9.35 0.81
CA ALA A 54 6.66 -8.36 1.89
C ALA A 54 5.44 -8.29 2.83
N VAL A 55 4.34 -8.97 2.52
CA VAL A 55 3.16 -9.04 3.39
C VAL A 55 3.38 -10.03 4.53
N THR A 56 3.05 -9.63 5.75
CA THR A 56 3.15 -10.46 6.95
C THR A 56 1.76 -10.82 7.47
N ALA A 57 1.70 -11.74 8.43
CA ALA A 57 0.45 -12.10 9.09
C ALA A 57 -0.23 -10.90 9.79
N THR A 58 0.54 -9.89 10.19
CA THR A 58 0.08 -8.73 10.96
C THR A 58 0.12 -7.40 10.20
N SER A 59 0.59 -7.40 8.94
CA SER A 59 0.57 -6.20 8.08
C SER A 59 -0.79 -5.48 8.08
N ARG A 60 -0.74 -4.16 8.10
CA ARG A 60 -1.87 -3.27 7.82
C ARG A 60 -1.75 -2.82 6.37
N ILE A 61 -2.73 -3.17 5.56
CA ILE A 61 -2.73 -2.87 4.12
C ILE A 61 -3.76 -1.76 3.91
N MET A 62 -3.30 -0.58 3.53
CA MET A 62 -4.17 0.56 3.23
C MET A 62 -4.44 0.60 1.74
N LEU A 63 -5.71 0.80 1.37
CA LEU A 63 -6.17 0.81 -0.01
C LEU A 63 -6.80 2.17 -0.32
N THR A 64 -6.56 2.70 -1.51
CA THR A 64 -7.21 3.94 -1.97
C THR A 64 -7.43 3.89 -3.47
N THR A 65 -8.67 4.14 -3.90
CA THR A 65 -8.99 4.28 -5.32
C THR A 65 -8.30 5.49 -5.92
N GLN A 66 -7.53 5.30 -6.98
CA GLN A 66 -6.79 6.37 -7.70
C GLN A 66 -7.49 6.77 -9.00
N SER A 67 -8.04 5.79 -9.72
CA SER A 67 -8.77 6.01 -10.97
C SER A 67 -10.07 5.20 -10.93
N PRO A 68 -11.20 5.83 -10.59
CA PRO A 68 -12.50 5.17 -10.58
C PRO A 68 -12.89 4.70 -11.98
N SER A 69 -13.37 3.46 -12.11
CA SER A 69 -13.79 2.89 -13.40
C SER A 69 -14.83 1.78 -13.19
N GLY A 70 -15.84 1.71 -14.07
CA GLY A 70 -17.01 0.85 -13.90
C GLY A 70 -18.30 1.64 -13.66
N THR A 71 -19.43 0.93 -13.58
CA THR A 71 -20.76 1.56 -13.44
C THR A 71 -21.34 1.45 -12.02
N ALA A 72 -20.97 0.42 -11.28
CA ALA A 72 -21.36 0.12 -9.91
C ALA A 72 -20.08 -0.03 -9.10
N LEU A 73 -19.49 1.13 -8.78
CA LEU A 73 -18.29 1.26 -7.97
C LEU A 73 -18.59 0.92 -6.51
N GLY A 74 -17.56 0.53 -5.77
CA GLY A 74 -17.67 0.31 -4.34
C GLY A 74 -16.40 0.68 -3.60
N THR A 75 -16.32 0.22 -2.36
CA THR A 75 -15.15 0.45 -1.51
C THR A 75 -14.20 -0.73 -1.65
N PRO A 76 -12.92 -0.51 -2.04
CA PRO A 76 -11.94 -1.58 -2.06
C PRO A 76 -11.59 -2.04 -0.64
N TYR A 77 -11.44 -3.34 -0.45
CA TYR A 77 -11.05 -3.96 0.82
C TYR A 77 -10.12 -5.17 0.58
N VAL A 78 -9.36 -5.53 1.61
CA VAL A 78 -8.54 -6.76 1.60
C VAL A 78 -9.44 -7.95 1.94
N SER A 79 -9.63 -8.84 0.97
CA SER A 79 -10.48 -10.03 1.08
C SER A 79 -9.73 -11.28 1.56
N GLY A 80 -8.40 -11.29 1.45
CA GLY A 80 -7.58 -12.42 1.86
C GLY A 80 -6.11 -12.05 1.94
N ARG A 81 -5.34 -12.88 2.66
CA ARG A 81 -3.91 -12.69 2.90
C ARG A 81 -3.21 -14.03 3.10
N THR A 82 -2.07 -14.19 2.45
CA THR A 82 -1.14 -15.30 2.67
C THR A 82 0.23 -14.71 2.97
N ALA A 83 0.63 -14.77 4.24
CA ALA A 83 1.89 -14.20 4.71
C ALA A 83 3.08 -14.74 3.89
N GLY A 84 4.02 -13.86 3.56
CA GLY A 84 5.19 -14.18 2.74
C GLY A 84 4.88 -14.47 1.27
N THR A 85 3.63 -14.32 0.81
CA THR A 85 3.23 -14.69 -0.56
C THR A 85 2.41 -13.61 -1.26
N SER A 86 1.23 -13.25 -0.71
CA SER A 86 0.27 -12.39 -1.41
C SER A 86 -0.84 -11.85 -0.49
N PHE A 87 -1.59 -10.90 -1.02
CA PHE A 87 -2.90 -10.52 -0.50
C PHE A 87 -3.88 -10.28 -1.64
N SER A 88 -5.18 -10.27 -1.35
CA SER A 88 -6.22 -10.16 -2.37
C SER A 88 -7.11 -8.94 -2.11
N ILE A 89 -7.33 -8.12 -3.14
CA ILE A 89 -8.18 -6.93 -3.10
C ILE A 89 -9.52 -7.24 -3.78
N LYS A 90 -10.64 -6.81 -3.19
CA LYS A 90 -11.97 -6.87 -3.81
C LYS A 90 -12.71 -5.55 -3.56
N SER A 91 -13.70 -5.23 -4.40
CA SER A 91 -14.62 -4.12 -4.16
C SER A 91 -16.00 -4.63 -3.72
N THR A 92 -16.71 -3.80 -2.97
CA THR A 92 -18.14 -4.04 -2.69
C THR A 92 -19.02 -3.79 -3.92
N GLY A 93 -18.50 -3.07 -4.93
CA GLY A 93 -19.16 -2.83 -6.20
C GLY A 93 -19.01 -4.00 -7.16
N THR A 94 -20.08 -4.34 -7.88
CA THR A 94 -20.14 -5.53 -8.74
C THR A 94 -19.64 -5.31 -10.16
N SER A 95 -19.41 -4.06 -10.57
CA SER A 95 -18.77 -3.72 -11.85
C SER A 95 -17.55 -2.83 -11.69
N ASP A 96 -16.97 -2.80 -10.49
CA ASP A 96 -15.82 -1.96 -10.17
C ASP A 96 -14.54 -2.49 -10.82
N THR A 97 -13.99 -1.69 -11.72
CA THR A 97 -12.74 -1.94 -12.44
C THR A 97 -11.71 -0.85 -12.18
N SER A 98 -11.82 -0.18 -11.03
CA SER A 98 -10.96 0.94 -10.66
C SER A 98 -9.51 0.50 -10.43
N THR A 99 -8.57 1.42 -10.67
CA THR A 99 -7.19 1.27 -10.21
C THR A 99 -7.11 1.66 -8.74
N VAL A 100 -6.60 0.76 -7.92
CA VAL A 100 -6.46 0.91 -6.47
C VAL A 100 -4.97 0.93 -6.12
N ALA A 101 -4.51 2.00 -5.47
CA ALA A 101 -3.21 2.04 -4.82
C ALA A 101 -3.26 1.26 -3.51
N TRP A 102 -2.15 0.60 -3.18
CA TRP A 102 -1.98 -0.11 -1.92
C TRP A 102 -0.62 0.24 -1.28
N VAL A 103 -0.61 0.25 0.04
CA VAL A 103 0.62 0.38 0.85
C VAL A 103 0.55 -0.54 2.07
N ILE A 104 1.68 -1.14 2.44
CA ILE A 104 1.83 -2.07 3.56
C ILE A 104 2.59 -1.38 4.69
N PHE A 105 1.99 -1.34 5.88
CA PHE A 105 2.64 -0.98 7.13
C PHE A 105 2.66 -2.17 8.08
N ASP A 106 3.82 -2.52 8.61
CA ASP A 106 3.91 -3.57 9.62
C ASP A 106 3.87 -2.95 11.03
N PRO A 107 3.09 -3.53 11.96
CA PRO A 107 3.18 -3.16 13.38
C PRO A 107 4.54 -3.60 13.95
N SER A 108 5.08 -2.81 14.87
CA SER A 108 6.32 -3.09 15.63
C SER A 108 6.10 -4.05 16.78
#